data_AF-A0A1V0U8R3-F1
#
_entry.id   AF-A0A1V0U8R3-F1
#
_cell.length_a   1.000
_cell.length_b   1.000
_cell.length_c   1.000
_cell.angle_alpha   90.00
_cell.angle_beta   90.00
_cell.angle_gamma   90.00
#
_symmetry.space_group_name_H-M   'P 1'
#
loop_
_entity.id
_entity.type
_entity.pdbx_description
1 polymer ?
#
loop_
_entity_poly.entity_id
_entity_poly.type
_entity_poly.pdbx_seq_one_letter_code
_entity_poly.pdbx_strand_id
1 'polypeptide(L)'
;MDTNIRIEEPAPTQGDEHHLLLSADTNGDGKPDVWMTDTTGDGRADLYQFDTTGDGTVDVTVVEGAEEPGTDRLVVEGDGGHPQQV
;
A
#
# COMPACT_ATOMS: atom_id res chain seq x y z
N MET A 1 19.85 -21.25 -1.60
CA MET A 1 19.76 -19.92 -2.23
C MET A 1 18.32 -19.51 -2.01
N ASP A 2 18.05 -19.04 -0.81
CA ASP A 2 16.71 -18.66 -0.39
C ASP A 2 16.51 -17.21 -0.82
N THR A 3 15.86 -17.01 -1.97
CA THR A 3 15.45 -15.69 -2.46
C THR A 3 14.22 -15.22 -1.69
N ASN A 4 14.39 -15.03 -0.38
CA ASN A 4 13.45 -14.27 0.41
C ASN A 4 14.00 -12.84 0.43
N ILE A 5 13.57 -12.00 -0.52
CA ILE A 5 13.83 -10.57 -0.47
C ILE A 5 13.06 -10.05 0.74
N ARG A 6 13.71 -10.02 1.92
CA ARG A 6 13.25 -9.20 3.02
C ARG A 6 13.61 -7.78 2.63
N ILE A 7 12.60 -6.96 2.42
CA ILE A 7 12.79 -5.52 2.25
C ILE A 7 13.24 -5.02 3.63
N GLU A 8 14.50 -4.65 3.76
CA GLU A 8 15.03 -4.09 5.01
C GLU A 8 14.57 -2.63 5.23
N GLU A 9 13.98 -2.03 4.19
CA GLU A 9 13.49 -0.65 4.14
C GLU A 9 12.06 -0.64 3.56
N PRO A 10 11.20 0.30 3.98
CA PRO A 10 9.87 0.44 3.42
C PRO A 10 9.94 0.73 1.92
N ALA A 11 8.94 0.28 1.17
CA ALA A 11 8.83 0.53 -0.26
C ALA A 11 8.83 2.05 -0.51
N PRO A 12 9.70 2.56 -1.40
CA PRO A 12 9.85 4.00 -1.61
C PRO A 12 8.58 4.59 -2.22
N THR A 13 8.00 5.58 -1.53
CA THR A 13 6.84 6.39 -1.96
C THR A 13 7.32 7.74 -2.51
N GLN A 14 6.42 8.53 -3.12
CA GLN A 14 6.81 9.84 -3.69
C GLN A 14 7.03 10.89 -2.60
N GLY A 15 6.34 10.76 -1.47
CA GLY A 15 6.59 11.58 -0.29
C GLY A 15 6.64 10.76 0.99
N ASP A 16 6.83 11.47 2.11
CA ASP A 16 7.01 10.89 3.44
C ASP A 16 5.75 11.04 4.33
N GLU A 17 4.67 11.62 3.80
CA GLU A 17 3.41 11.79 4.52
C GLU A 17 2.53 10.54 4.43
N HIS A 18 1.47 10.46 5.24
CA HIS A 18 0.53 9.33 5.20
C HIS A 18 -0.90 9.83 5.42
N HIS A 19 -1.48 10.44 4.38
CA HIS A 19 -2.86 10.88 4.41
C HIS A 19 -3.78 9.77 3.88
N LEU A 20 -4.44 9.04 4.77
CA LEU A 20 -5.43 8.04 4.38
C LEU A 20 -6.61 8.74 3.67
N LEU A 21 -6.79 8.44 2.39
CA LEU A 21 -7.90 8.98 1.59
C LEU A 21 -9.12 8.06 1.63
N LEU A 22 -8.89 6.74 1.59
CA LEU A 22 -9.95 5.74 1.56
C LEU A 22 -9.52 4.49 2.31
N SER A 23 -10.43 3.96 3.12
CA SER A 23 -10.41 2.56 3.58
C SER A 23 -11.78 1.94 3.31
N ALA A 24 -11.82 0.73 2.76
CA ALA A 24 -13.08 0.08 2.42
C ALA A 24 -13.07 -1.41 2.77
N ASP A 25 -14.13 -1.86 3.43
CA ASP A 25 -14.52 -3.27 3.54
C ASP A 25 -15.30 -3.64 2.26
N THR A 26 -14.71 -4.48 1.43
CA THR A 26 -15.27 -4.91 0.14
C THR A 26 -15.95 -6.27 0.20
N ASN A 27 -15.65 -7.07 1.23
CA ASN A 27 -16.15 -8.43 1.39
C ASN A 27 -17.27 -8.57 2.46
N GLY A 28 -17.44 -7.55 3.31
CA GLY A 28 -18.50 -7.43 4.32
C GLY A 28 -18.20 -8.09 5.67
N ASP A 29 -16.95 -8.39 5.98
CA ASP A 29 -16.54 -9.04 7.23
C ASP A 29 -16.32 -8.08 8.41
N GLY A 30 -16.41 -6.77 8.16
CA GLY A 30 -16.21 -5.72 9.15
C GLY A 30 -14.76 -5.25 9.30
N LYS A 31 -13.83 -5.75 8.48
CA LYS A 31 -12.45 -5.27 8.36
C LYS A 31 -12.24 -4.62 6.99
N PRO A 32 -11.40 -3.57 6.90
CA PRO A 32 -11.07 -3.02 5.59
C PRO A 32 -10.23 -4.03 4.78
N ASP A 33 -10.53 -4.13 3.49
CA ASP A 33 -9.75 -4.91 2.51
C ASP A 33 -8.82 -4.01 1.68
N VAL A 34 -9.12 -2.71 1.59
CA VAL A 34 -8.44 -1.78 0.69
C VAL A 34 -8.11 -0.49 1.40
N TRP A 35 -6.89 0.01 1.19
CA TRP A 35 -6.44 1.34 1.62
C TRP A 35 -5.83 2.11 0.46
N MET A 36 -6.10 3.42 0.42
CA MET A 36 -5.49 4.38 -0.50
C MET A 36 -4.93 5.55 0.31
N THR A 37 -3.63 5.76 0.20
CA THR A 37 -2.89 6.75 0.98
C THR A 37 -2.18 7.72 0.04
N ASP A 38 -2.28 9.00 0.36
CA ASP A 38 -1.53 10.08 -0.30
C ASP A 38 -0.31 10.42 0.56
N THR A 39 0.87 10.12 0.03
CA THR A 39 2.14 10.41 0.70
C THR A 39 2.75 11.76 0.32
N THR A 40 2.17 12.44 -0.65
CA THR A 40 2.65 13.73 -1.18
C THR A 40 1.88 14.95 -0.65
N GLY A 41 0.66 14.72 -0.15
CA GLY A 41 -0.26 15.76 0.33
C GLY A 41 -0.98 16.51 -0.79
N ASP A 42 -0.95 16.01 -2.03
CA ASP A 42 -1.57 16.66 -3.20
C ASP A 42 -3.05 16.28 -3.40
N GLY A 43 -3.57 15.37 -2.58
CA GLY A 43 -4.92 14.84 -2.63
C GLY A 43 -5.10 13.64 -3.58
N ARG A 44 -4.02 13.05 -4.09
CA ARG A 44 -4.02 11.85 -4.92
C ARG A 44 -3.28 10.72 -4.20
N ALA A 45 -3.88 9.54 -4.20
CA ALA A 45 -3.20 8.38 -3.64
C ALA A 45 -2.06 7.94 -4.57
N ASP A 46 -0.93 7.64 -3.96
CA ASP A 46 0.27 7.07 -4.59
C ASP A 46 0.71 5.77 -3.89
N LEU A 47 0.11 5.44 -2.74
CA LEU A 47 0.26 4.18 -2.03
C LEU A 47 -1.09 3.45 -1.93
N TYR A 48 -1.14 2.22 -2.40
CA TYR A 48 -2.34 1.38 -2.43
C TYR A 48 -2.06 0.04 -1.78
N GLN A 49 -2.96 -0.43 -0.91
CA GLN A 49 -2.77 -1.67 -0.16
C GLN A 49 -4.04 -2.50 -0.17
N PHE A 50 -3.85 -3.82 -0.27
CA PHE A 50 -4.94 -4.78 -0.47
C PHE A 50 -4.75 -6.00 0.43
N ASP A 51 -5.77 -6.32 1.23
CA ASP A 51 -6.00 -7.64 1.80
C ASP A 51 -6.86 -8.44 0.80
N THR A 52 -6.23 -9.36 0.10
CA THR A 52 -6.86 -10.18 -0.94
C THR A 52 -7.43 -11.49 -0.39
N THR A 53 -7.06 -11.83 0.85
CA THR A 53 -7.48 -13.07 1.52
C THR A 53 -8.59 -12.84 2.54
N GLY A 54 -8.79 -11.60 2.98
CA GLY A 54 -9.77 -11.20 3.99
C GLY A 54 -9.38 -11.64 5.40
N ASP A 55 -8.08 -11.76 5.69
CA ASP A 55 -7.61 -12.20 7.01
C ASP A 55 -7.36 -11.02 7.98
N GLY A 56 -7.37 -9.80 7.46
CA GLY A 56 -7.07 -8.54 8.13
C GLY A 56 -5.62 -8.07 7.95
N THR A 57 -4.83 -8.73 7.11
CA THR A 57 -3.43 -8.40 6.80
C THR A 57 -3.30 -7.98 5.35
N VAL A 58 -2.45 -6.98 5.09
CA VAL A 58 -2.15 -6.59 3.70
C VAL A 58 -1.34 -7.69 3.02
N ASP A 59 -1.85 -8.18 1.91
CA ASP A 59 -1.20 -9.18 1.06
C ASP A 59 -0.34 -8.53 -0.03
N VAL A 60 -0.77 -7.37 -0.53
CA VAL A 60 -0.12 -6.69 -1.64
C VAL A 60 -0.14 -5.19 -1.44
N THR A 61 1.01 -4.57 -1.69
CA THR A 61 1.20 -3.13 -1.72
C THR A 61 1.62 -2.70 -3.12
N VAL A 62 1.01 -1.64 -3.63
CA VAL A 62 1.34 -1.01 -4.90
C VAL A 62 1.72 0.44 -4.63
N VAL A 63 2.90 0.82 -5.10
CA VAL A 63 3.42 2.18 -4.99
C VAL A 63 3.59 2.75 -6.40
N GLU A 64 2.99 3.91 -6.64
CA GLU A 64 3.31 4.72 -7.82
C GLU A 64 4.54 5.56 -7.46
N GLY A 65 5.70 5.23 -8.02
CA GLY A 65 6.97 5.88 -7.72
C GLY A 65 7.25 7.15 -8.53
N ALA A 66 6.42 7.44 -9.53
CA ALA A 66 6.52 8.61 -10.38
C ALA A 66 5.26 9.46 -10.34
N GLU A 67 5.42 10.78 -10.48
CA GLU A 67 4.31 11.74 -10.58
C GLU A 67 3.36 11.40 -11.75
N GLU A 68 3.88 10.79 -12.82
CA GLU A 68 3.10 10.31 -13.95
C GLU A 68 2.60 8.87 -13.72
N PRO A 69 1.26 8.66 -13.61
CA PRO A 69 0.70 7.34 -13.34
C PRO A 69 1.14 6.27 -14.33
N GLY A 70 1.53 5.10 -13.83
CA GLY A 70 1.88 3.93 -14.65
C GLY A 70 3.25 3.99 -15.33
N THR A 71 4.05 5.02 -15.06
CA THR A 71 5.42 5.16 -15.59
C THR A 71 6.45 4.45 -14.72
N ASP A 72 6.20 4.44 -13.41
CA ASP A 72 7.01 3.72 -12.43
C ASP A 72 6.11 3.17 -11.34
N ARG A 73 5.83 1.86 -11.41
CA ARG A 73 4.95 1.17 -10.47
C ARG A 73 5.70 0.03 -9.83
N LEU A 74 5.80 0.09 -8.51
CA LEU A 74 6.38 -0.95 -7.69
C LEU A 74 5.24 -1.78 -7.07
N VAL A 75 5.28 -3.10 -7.27
CA VAL A 75 4.36 -4.03 -6.61
C VAL A 75 5.17 -4.87 -5.63
N VAL A 76 4.69 -4.90 -4.39
CA VAL A 76 5.37 -5.51 -3.25
C VAL A 76 4.42 -6.48 -2.58
N GLU A 77 4.91 -7.67 -2.24
CA GLU A 77 4.16 -8.62 -1.41
C GLU A 77 4.17 -8.17 0.06
N GLY A 78 3.04 -8.31 0.74
CA GLY A 78 2.80 -7.81 2.09
C GLY A 78 2.49 -6.32 2.14
N ASP A 79 2.68 -5.73 3.32
CA ASP A 79 2.44 -4.31 3.59
C ASP A 79 3.51 -3.37 3.02
N GLY A 80 4.57 -3.91 2.41
CA GLY A 80 5.68 -3.13 1.85
C GLY A 80 6.40 -2.25 2.88
N GLY A 81 6.32 -2.59 4.17
CA GLY A 81 6.85 -1.77 5.26
C GLY A 81 5.96 -0.58 5.65
N HIS A 82 4.72 -0.55 5.15
CA HIS A 82 3.72 0.48 5.43
C HIS A 82 2.55 -0.09 6.25
N PRO A 83 2.73 -0.31 7.57
CA PRO A 83 1.70 -0.96 8.39
C PRO A 83 0.45 -0.08 8.53
N GLN A 84 -0.73 -0.66 8.33
CA GLN A 84 -2.00 0.02 8.54
C GLN A 84 -2.35 0.04 10.03
N GLN A 85 -2.70 1.22 10.56
CA GLN A 85 -3.31 1.32 11.87
C GLN A 85 -4.79 0.92 11.76
N VAL A 86 -5.12 -0.24 12.33
CA VAL A 86 -6.49 -0.73 12.54
C VAL A 86 -7.12 -0.15 13.80
#